data_AF-A0AAE0F345-F1
#
_entry.id   AF-A0AAE0F345-F1
#
_cell.length_a   1.000
_cell.length_b   1.000
_cell.length_c   1.000
_cell.angle_alpha   90.00
_cell.angle_beta   90.00
_cell.angle_gamma   90.00
#
_symmetry.space_group_name_H-M   'P 1'
#
loop_
_entity.id
_entity.type
_entity.pdbx_description
1 polymer ?
#
loop_
_entity_poly.entity_id
_entity_poly.type
_entity_poly.pdbx_seq_one_letter_code
_entity_poly.pdbx_strand_id
1 'polypeptide(L)'
;MGWAFLWSVLASSVYLKTLTELCSNLLSLPSISGAPTALFLQRTEWLFLKTVAPILKALVDIDGVSNSWSGFYLALMSNAVVIKVESAMQQWYYGALKPWKHYIPVAANLTDLGAAVRHALNVSHIREMQDMMGNATEVINKITYKGEVERLANQLAQVFASAALKHHGAPVFHQSLAHEVSNLKLAEQAVADEHLAKKRSKKRAKAKAARADAALAAAALADLPPKRHGK
;
A
#
# COMPACT_ATOMS: atom_id res chain seq x y z
N MET A 1 16.11 -14.27 -42.46
CA MET A 1 14.94 -13.37 -42.27
C MET A 1 13.67 -14.20 -42.07
N GLY A 2 13.48 -14.85 -40.92
CA GLY A 2 12.35 -15.80 -40.75
C GLY A 2 11.76 -15.94 -39.35
N TRP A 3 12.31 -15.26 -38.34
CA TRP A 3 11.86 -15.42 -36.94
C TRP A 3 11.02 -14.23 -36.43
N ALA A 4 11.20 -13.04 -37.02
CA ALA A 4 10.42 -11.84 -36.66
C ALA A 4 8.94 -11.91 -37.13
N PHE A 5 8.65 -12.69 -38.17
CA PHE A 5 7.29 -12.79 -38.73
C PHE A 5 6.39 -13.73 -37.92
N LEU A 6 6.95 -14.81 -37.35
CA LEU A 6 6.23 -15.77 -36.52
C LEU A 6 5.81 -15.18 -35.16
N TRP A 7 6.60 -14.26 -34.59
CA TRP A 7 6.28 -13.62 -33.33
C TRP A 7 5.15 -12.57 -33.46
N SER A 8 5.05 -11.90 -34.61
CA SER A 8 3.93 -11.00 -34.92
C SER A 8 2.61 -11.76 -34.98
N VAL A 9 2.56 -12.93 -35.62
CA VAL A 9 1.32 -13.72 -35.77
C VAL A 9 0.86 -14.32 -34.43
N LEU A 10 1.78 -14.78 -33.57
CA LEU A 10 1.43 -15.40 -32.29
C LEU A 10 1.05 -14.37 -31.21
N ALA A 11 1.70 -13.20 -31.17
CA ALA A 11 1.31 -12.11 -30.29
C ALA A 11 -0.08 -11.57 -30.65
N SER A 12 -0.43 -11.53 -31.95
CA SER A 12 -1.77 -11.14 -32.40
C SER A 12 -2.86 -12.11 -31.93
N SER A 13 -2.63 -13.41 -31.84
CA SER A 13 -3.70 -14.38 -31.56
C SER A 13 -4.24 -14.31 -30.12
N VAL A 14 -3.40 -13.99 -29.14
CA VAL A 14 -3.83 -13.83 -27.73
C VAL A 14 -4.45 -12.45 -27.52
N TYR A 15 -3.89 -11.43 -28.17
CA TYR A 15 -4.41 -10.05 -28.16
C TYR A 15 -5.77 -9.93 -28.87
N LEU A 16 -5.95 -10.65 -29.98
CA LEU A 16 -7.21 -10.69 -30.74
C LEU A 16 -8.33 -11.34 -29.95
N LYS A 17 -8.06 -12.37 -29.14
CA LYS A 17 -9.07 -13.05 -28.32
C LYS A 17 -9.59 -12.17 -27.18
N THR A 18 -8.72 -11.45 -26.48
CA THR A 18 -9.15 -10.52 -25.43
C THR A 18 -9.81 -9.26 -25.98
N LEU A 19 -9.35 -8.75 -27.12
CA LEU A 19 -10.00 -7.65 -27.82
C LEU A 19 -11.36 -8.05 -28.40
N THR A 20 -11.52 -9.26 -28.94
CA THR A 20 -12.84 -9.70 -29.44
C THR A 20 -13.85 -9.84 -28.30
N GLU A 21 -13.48 -10.38 -27.14
CA GLU A 21 -14.41 -10.45 -25.99
C GLU A 21 -14.81 -9.08 -25.43
N LEU A 22 -13.86 -8.14 -25.36
CA LEU A 22 -14.13 -6.74 -24.96
C LEU A 22 -14.97 -6.00 -26.01
N CYS A 23 -14.72 -6.21 -27.29
CA CYS A 23 -15.50 -5.62 -28.37
C CYS A 23 -16.91 -6.23 -28.46
N SER A 24 -17.10 -7.54 -28.23
CA SER A 24 -18.44 -8.15 -28.25
C SER A 24 -19.37 -7.63 -27.13
N ASN A 25 -18.81 -7.18 -26.01
CA ASN A 25 -19.57 -6.50 -24.95
C ASN A 25 -19.84 -5.02 -25.23
N LEU A 26 -19.08 -4.39 -26.14
CA LEU A 26 -19.27 -2.99 -26.58
C LEU A 26 -20.06 -2.85 -27.90
N LEU A 27 -20.21 -3.94 -28.67
CA LEU A 27 -20.79 -3.97 -30.03
C LEU A 27 -22.33 -4.05 -30.07
N SER A 28 -23.02 -3.73 -28.98
CA SER A 28 -24.46 -3.41 -29.03
C SER A 28 -24.75 -2.00 -29.59
N LEU A 29 -23.74 -1.31 -30.13
CA LEU A 29 -23.90 -0.05 -30.85
C LEU A 29 -24.16 -0.30 -32.36
N PRO A 30 -25.08 0.46 -32.97
CA PRO A 30 -25.47 0.26 -34.36
C PRO A 30 -24.29 0.47 -35.32
N SER A 31 -24.18 -0.45 -36.28
CA SER A 31 -23.24 -0.43 -37.40
C SER A 31 -23.21 0.93 -38.10
N ILE A 32 -22.11 1.67 -37.95
CA ILE A 32 -21.81 2.81 -38.82
C ILE A 32 -20.98 2.26 -39.98
N SER A 33 -21.65 1.96 -41.08
CA SER A 33 -21.02 1.56 -42.34
C SER A 33 -20.18 2.73 -42.89
N GLY A 34 -18.85 2.59 -42.94
CA GLY A 34 -18.02 3.45 -43.80
C GLY A 34 -16.65 3.88 -43.29
N ALA A 35 -16.24 3.57 -42.07
CA ALA A 35 -14.87 3.88 -41.63
C ALA A 35 -13.91 2.72 -41.94
N PRO A 36 -12.74 2.96 -42.56
CA PRO A 36 -11.75 1.92 -42.79
C PRO A 36 -11.30 1.37 -41.42
N THR A 37 -11.59 0.09 -41.19
CA THR A 37 -11.41 -0.62 -39.91
C THR A 37 -9.99 -0.49 -39.35
N ALA A 38 -8.99 -0.31 -40.22
CA ALA A 38 -7.59 -0.08 -39.86
C ALA A 38 -7.35 1.24 -39.10
N LEU A 39 -8.04 2.32 -39.49
CA LEU A 39 -7.90 3.64 -38.85
C LEU A 39 -8.63 3.70 -37.50
N PHE A 40 -9.71 2.94 -37.35
CA PHE A 40 -10.41 2.80 -36.07
C PHE A 40 -9.54 2.03 -35.06
N LEU A 41 -8.92 0.92 -35.48
CA LEU A 41 -7.99 0.15 -34.64
C LEU A 41 -6.76 0.96 -34.22
N GLN A 42 -6.13 1.69 -35.15
CA GLN A 42 -4.97 2.54 -34.85
C GLN A 42 -5.33 3.69 -33.88
N ARG A 43 -6.54 4.23 -33.98
CA ARG A 43 -7.03 5.31 -33.09
C ARG A 43 -7.44 4.78 -31.72
N THR A 44 -8.00 3.57 -31.63
CA THR A 44 -8.28 2.91 -30.34
C THR A 44 -7.00 2.43 -29.65
N GLU A 45 -5.96 2.01 -30.38
CA GLU A 45 -4.64 1.74 -29.79
C GLU A 45 -4.01 3.01 -29.23
N TRP A 46 -4.07 4.13 -29.96
CA TRP A 46 -3.58 5.42 -29.49
C TRP A 46 -4.35 5.97 -28.29
N LEU A 47 -5.68 5.79 -28.26
CA LEU A 47 -6.50 6.13 -27.12
C LEU A 47 -6.24 5.19 -25.95
N PHE A 48 -6.05 3.89 -26.16
CA PHE A 48 -5.68 2.93 -25.10
C PHE A 48 -4.28 3.24 -24.54
N LEU A 49 -3.30 3.56 -25.38
CA LEU A 49 -1.98 4.05 -24.97
C LEU A 49 -2.06 5.41 -24.24
N LYS A 50 -3.04 6.27 -24.54
CA LYS A 50 -3.22 7.55 -23.82
C LYS A 50 -4.08 7.43 -22.55
N THR A 51 -4.98 6.46 -22.48
CA THR A 51 -5.97 6.31 -21.41
C THR A 51 -5.59 5.23 -20.41
N VAL A 52 -4.82 4.22 -20.81
CA VAL A 52 -4.33 3.11 -19.98
C VAL A 52 -2.84 3.23 -19.65
N ALA A 53 -2.10 4.08 -20.36
CA ALA A 53 -0.78 4.54 -19.92
C ALA A 53 -0.79 5.86 -19.13
N PRO A 54 -1.60 6.07 -18.07
CA PRO A 54 -1.13 6.78 -16.88
C PRO A 54 -0.04 5.94 -16.18
N ILE A 55 1.05 5.76 -16.93
CA ILE A 55 2.45 5.89 -16.59
C ILE A 55 2.84 5.14 -15.32
N LEU A 56 3.36 3.94 -15.52
CA LEU A 56 4.24 3.28 -14.57
C LEU A 56 5.36 4.25 -14.19
N LYS A 57 5.31 4.78 -12.97
CA LYS A 57 6.34 5.67 -12.45
C LYS A 57 7.43 4.79 -11.84
N ALA A 58 8.65 4.95 -12.34
CA ALA A 58 9.82 4.34 -11.74
C ALA A 58 10.55 5.41 -10.92
N LEU A 59 10.84 5.11 -9.66
CA LEU A 59 11.65 5.94 -8.77
C LEU A 59 13.00 5.27 -8.59
N VAL A 60 14.08 6.00 -8.86
CA VAL A 60 15.44 5.51 -8.59
C VAL A 60 15.83 5.99 -7.20
N ASP A 61 16.16 5.04 -6.32
CA ASP A 61 16.68 5.30 -4.97
C ASP A 61 18.17 5.00 -4.93
N ILE A 62 18.97 6.00 -4.57
CA ILE A 62 20.42 5.94 -4.47
C ILE A 62 20.82 6.52 -3.11
N ASP A 63 21.58 5.76 -2.34
CA ASP A 63 22.13 6.25 -1.08
C ASP A 63 23.33 7.16 -1.33
N GLY A 64 23.51 8.15 -0.45
CA GLY A 64 24.70 8.99 -0.44
C GLY A 64 25.77 8.44 0.51
N VAL A 65 26.44 9.35 1.22
CA VAL A 65 27.36 9.02 2.33
C VAL A 65 26.62 8.45 3.55
N SER A 66 25.29 8.57 3.57
CA SER A 66 24.37 7.95 4.51
C SER A 66 23.08 7.59 3.78
N ASN A 67 22.26 6.70 4.34
CA ASN A 67 20.94 6.39 3.83
C ASN A 67 19.86 7.05 4.70
N SER A 68 18.94 7.76 4.04
CA SER A 68 17.77 8.33 4.74
C SER A 68 16.72 7.24 4.91
N TRP A 69 16.22 7.06 6.14
CA TRP A 69 15.14 6.11 6.36
C TRP A 69 13.90 6.44 5.54
N SER A 70 13.60 7.74 5.36
CA SER A 70 12.36 8.20 4.75
C SER A 70 12.38 8.14 3.23
N GLY A 71 13.54 8.26 2.57
CA GLY A 71 13.63 8.28 1.11
C GLY A 71 13.09 6.99 0.49
N PHE A 72 13.80 5.89 0.71
CA PHE A 72 13.41 4.59 0.20
C PHE A 72 12.06 4.11 0.77
N TYR A 73 11.78 4.38 2.06
CA TYR A 73 10.52 3.98 2.70
C TYR A 73 9.29 4.65 2.06
N LEU A 74 9.36 5.97 1.82
CA LEU A 74 8.27 6.71 1.18
C LEU A 74 8.15 6.33 -0.30
N ALA A 75 9.26 6.04 -0.99
CA ALA A 75 9.24 5.56 -2.38
C ALA A 75 8.48 4.23 -2.51
N LEU A 76 8.67 3.30 -1.57
CA LEU A 76 7.95 2.02 -1.56
C LEU A 76 6.44 2.19 -1.31
N MET A 77 6.01 3.29 -0.68
CA MET A 77 4.59 3.62 -0.45
C MET A 77 3.96 4.45 -1.56
N SER A 78 4.73 4.96 -2.53
CA SER A 78 4.23 5.94 -3.49
C SER A 78 3.48 5.33 -4.69
N ASN A 79 3.10 4.04 -4.62
CA ASN A 79 2.51 3.29 -5.75
C ASN A 79 3.33 3.46 -7.04
N ALA A 80 4.66 3.36 -6.91
CA ALA A 80 5.63 3.47 -7.99
C ALA A 80 6.60 2.29 -7.89
N VAL A 81 7.13 1.84 -9.02
CA VAL A 81 8.20 0.84 -9.02
C VAL A 81 9.47 1.50 -8.51
N VAL A 82 10.10 0.91 -7.51
CA VAL A 82 11.37 1.43 -7.00
C VAL A 82 12.52 0.65 -7.59
N ILE A 83 13.50 1.36 -8.13
CA ILE A 83 14.78 0.83 -8.60
C ILE A 83 15.79 1.22 -7.53
N LYS A 84 16.26 0.24 -6.75
CA LYS A 84 17.16 0.48 -5.62
C LYS A 84 18.58 0.14 -6.03
N VAL A 85 19.46 1.14 -5.99
CA VAL A 85 20.90 0.92 -6.12
C VAL A 85 21.41 0.29 -4.83
N GLU A 86 22.13 -0.82 -4.98
CA GLU A 86 22.75 -1.55 -3.87
C GLU A 86 23.73 -0.67 -3.10
N SER A 87 23.69 -0.81 -1.78
CA SER A 87 24.48 -0.05 -0.84
C SER A 87 24.86 -0.94 0.34
N ALA A 88 26.01 -0.68 0.94
CA ALA A 88 26.41 -1.33 2.20
C ALA A 88 25.57 -0.85 3.39
N MET A 89 24.84 0.27 3.24
CA MET A 89 24.01 0.84 4.29
C MET A 89 22.66 0.12 4.36
N GLN A 90 22.19 -0.11 5.58
CA GLN A 90 20.92 -0.78 5.82
C GLN A 90 20.00 0.07 6.69
N GLN A 91 18.70 -0.18 6.58
CA GLN A 91 17.71 0.28 7.54
C GLN A 91 17.06 -0.91 8.23
N TRP A 92 16.48 -0.68 9.40
CA TRP A 92 15.87 -1.73 10.24
C TRP A 92 14.78 -2.54 9.51
N TYR A 93 14.13 -1.97 8.50
CA TYR A 93 13.08 -2.62 7.72
C TYR A 93 13.57 -3.42 6.51
N TYR A 94 14.85 -3.33 6.12
CA TYR A 94 15.34 -3.94 4.89
C TYR A 94 15.23 -5.47 4.91
N GLY A 95 15.31 -6.10 6.10
CA GLY A 95 15.14 -7.54 6.25
C GLY A 95 13.75 -8.07 5.85
N ALA A 96 12.73 -7.20 5.82
CA ALA A 96 11.41 -7.55 5.32
C ALA A 96 11.32 -7.45 3.79
N LEU A 97 12.29 -6.78 3.15
CA LEU A 97 12.28 -6.52 1.72
C LEU A 97 13.01 -7.62 0.93
N LYS A 98 12.57 -7.87 -0.31
CA LYS A 98 13.13 -8.88 -1.19
C LYS A 98 13.33 -8.28 -2.59
N PRO A 99 14.54 -8.34 -3.17
CA PRO A 99 14.78 -7.94 -4.54
C PRO A 99 13.83 -8.67 -5.51
N TRP A 100 13.43 -8.01 -6.59
CA TRP A 100 12.47 -8.48 -7.61
C TRP A 100 11.06 -8.80 -7.10
N LYS A 101 10.81 -8.75 -5.78
CA LYS A 101 9.46 -8.84 -5.21
C LYS A 101 8.90 -7.48 -4.79
N HIS A 102 9.74 -6.62 -4.22
CA HIS A 102 9.33 -5.31 -3.71
C HIS A 102 10.00 -4.14 -4.45
N TYR A 103 11.13 -4.37 -5.11
CA TYR A 103 11.88 -3.38 -5.86
C TYR A 103 12.80 -4.06 -6.88
N ILE A 104 13.29 -3.31 -7.88
CA ILE A 104 14.29 -3.77 -8.84
C ILE A 104 15.69 -3.44 -8.28
N PRO A 105 16.55 -4.42 -7.98
CA PRO A 105 17.92 -4.15 -7.57
C PRO A 105 18.77 -3.68 -8.75
N VAL A 106 19.73 -2.79 -8.47
CA VAL A 106 20.75 -2.32 -9.41
C VAL A 106 22.10 -2.38 -8.70
N ALA A 107 23.13 -2.86 -9.39
CA ALA A 107 24.48 -2.95 -8.85
C ALA A 107 25.00 -1.58 -8.36
N ALA A 108 25.80 -1.58 -7.30
CA ALA A 108 26.36 -0.34 -6.72
C ALA A 108 27.18 0.51 -7.71
N ASN A 109 27.70 -0.11 -8.77
CA ASN A 109 28.44 0.57 -9.85
C ASN A 109 27.55 1.05 -11.02
N LEU A 110 26.23 0.90 -10.91
CA LEU A 110 25.21 1.34 -11.86
C LEU A 110 25.26 0.69 -13.26
N THR A 111 26.03 -0.38 -13.43
CA THR A 111 26.25 -1.02 -14.75
C THR A 111 24.97 -1.55 -15.39
N ASP A 112 23.99 -1.94 -14.59
CA ASP A 112 22.69 -2.49 -15.01
C ASP A 112 21.52 -1.49 -14.88
N LEU A 113 21.76 -0.24 -14.45
CA LEU A 113 20.72 0.77 -14.26
C LEU A 113 19.87 0.98 -15.52
N GLY A 114 20.51 1.09 -16.69
CA GLY A 114 19.80 1.29 -17.95
C GLY A 114 18.91 0.10 -18.31
N ALA A 115 19.32 -1.13 -17.97
CA ALA A 115 18.52 -2.32 -18.19
C ALA A 115 17.32 -2.36 -17.23
N ALA A 116 17.52 -2.02 -15.95
CA ALA A 116 16.47 -1.92 -14.95
C ALA A 116 15.39 -0.88 -15.34
N VAL A 117 15.79 0.30 -15.81
CA VAL A 117 14.85 1.34 -16.27
C VAL A 117 14.06 0.86 -17.48
N ARG A 118 14.70 0.26 -18.49
CA ARG A 118 13.98 -0.31 -19.65
C ARG A 118 13.02 -1.42 -19.24
N HIS A 119 13.43 -2.27 -18.29
CA HIS A 119 12.59 -3.35 -17.79
C HIS A 119 11.35 -2.79 -17.08
N ALA A 120 11.51 -1.79 -16.20
CA ALA A 120 10.41 -1.17 -15.47
C ALA A 120 9.42 -0.43 -16.38
N LEU A 121 9.91 0.21 -17.44
CA LEU A 121 9.10 0.98 -18.38
C LEU A 121 8.52 0.13 -19.52
N ASN A 122 8.84 -1.16 -19.59
CA ASN A 122 8.33 -2.04 -20.64
C ASN A 122 6.88 -2.44 -20.35
N VAL A 123 5.99 -2.11 -21.29
CA VAL A 123 4.54 -2.41 -21.20
C VAL A 123 4.29 -3.92 -21.08
N SER A 124 5.15 -4.78 -21.62
CA SER A 124 4.99 -6.24 -21.46
C SER A 124 5.13 -6.71 -20.01
N HIS A 125 5.73 -5.91 -19.13
CA HIS A 125 5.92 -6.23 -17.71
C HIS A 125 4.95 -5.48 -16.79
N ILE A 126 3.94 -4.78 -17.32
CA ILE A 126 3.05 -3.92 -16.52
C ILE A 126 2.41 -4.65 -15.33
N ARG A 127 2.01 -5.92 -15.51
CA ARG A 127 1.40 -6.72 -14.45
C ARG A 127 2.40 -7.06 -13.34
N GLU A 128 3.61 -7.47 -13.72
CA GLU A 128 4.70 -7.75 -12.78
C GLU A 128 5.03 -6.51 -11.95
N MET A 129 5.10 -5.36 -12.61
CA MET A 129 5.36 -4.08 -11.96
C MET A 129 4.22 -3.68 -11.00
N GLN A 130 2.96 -3.91 -11.38
CA GLN A 130 1.81 -3.71 -10.49
C GLN A 130 1.85 -4.60 -9.26
N ASP A 131 2.17 -5.88 -9.44
CA ASP A 131 2.31 -6.84 -8.34
C ASP A 131 3.46 -6.42 -7.40
N MET A 132 4.59 -5.98 -7.96
CA MET A 132 5.73 -5.48 -7.18
C MET A 132 5.37 -4.27 -6.32
N MET A 133 4.68 -3.27 -6.89
CA MET A 133 4.21 -2.09 -6.15
C MET A 133 3.25 -2.46 -5.03
N GLY A 134 2.31 -3.36 -5.32
CA GLY A 134 1.36 -3.88 -4.33
C GLY A 134 2.06 -4.58 -3.16
N ASN A 135 2.99 -5.49 -3.48
CA ASN A 135 3.76 -6.21 -2.46
C ASN A 135 4.61 -5.26 -1.59
N ALA A 136 5.26 -4.27 -2.22
CA ALA A 136 6.05 -3.26 -1.52
C ALA A 136 5.20 -2.42 -0.55
N THR A 137 4.06 -1.93 -1.03
CA THR A 137 3.13 -1.14 -0.21
C THR A 137 2.55 -1.98 0.92
N GLU A 138 2.19 -3.24 0.65
CA GLU A 138 1.67 -4.16 1.66
C GLU A 138 2.69 -4.41 2.78
N VAL A 139 3.95 -4.72 2.44
CA VAL A 139 4.96 -5.03 3.46
C VAL A 139 5.28 -3.79 4.30
N ILE A 140 5.40 -2.62 3.68
CA ILE A 140 5.70 -1.38 4.39
C ILE A 140 4.56 -0.98 5.32
N ASN A 141 3.29 -1.13 4.90
CA ASN A 141 2.14 -0.83 5.75
C ASN A 141 2.04 -1.74 6.99
N LYS A 142 2.64 -2.94 6.96
CA LYS A 142 2.72 -3.83 8.14
C LYS A 142 3.76 -3.38 9.16
N ILE A 143 4.75 -2.59 8.74
CA ILE A 143 5.81 -2.07 9.60
C ILE A 143 5.26 -0.83 10.32
N THR A 144 4.68 -1.07 11.49
CA THR A 144 4.14 -0.01 12.34
C THR A 144 5.10 0.30 13.46
N TYR A 145 5.10 1.55 13.94
CA TYR A 145 5.90 1.94 15.10
C TYR A 145 5.65 1.02 16.30
N LYS A 146 4.37 0.78 16.63
CA LYS A 146 3.98 -0.11 17.73
C LYS A 146 4.51 -1.53 17.52
N GLY A 147 4.31 -2.10 16.33
CA GLY A 147 4.77 -3.45 16.01
C GLY A 147 6.29 -3.60 16.09
N GLU A 148 7.05 -2.61 15.63
CA GLU A 148 8.51 -2.63 15.70
C GLU A 148 9.04 -2.47 17.13
N VAL A 149 8.40 -1.63 17.95
CA VAL A 149 8.72 -1.51 19.38
C VAL A 149 8.48 -2.84 20.09
N GLU A 150 7.33 -3.47 19.87
CA GLU A 150 7.00 -4.78 20.45
C GLU A 150 7.98 -5.87 19.98
N ARG A 151 8.28 -5.91 18.67
CA ARG A 151 9.24 -6.85 18.08
C ARG A 151 10.62 -6.71 18.71
N LEU A 152 11.13 -5.48 18.81
CA LEU A 152 12.45 -5.19 19.38
C LEU A 152 12.50 -5.51 20.88
N ALA A 153 11.47 -5.14 21.64
CA ALA A 153 11.36 -5.46 23.06
C ALA A 153 11.44 -6.97 23.31
N ASN A 154 10.71 -7.76 22.52
CA ASN A 154 10.75 -9.22 22.59
C ASN A 154 12.12 -9.79 22.23
N GLN A 155 12.76 -9.27 21.18
CA GLN A 155 14.09 -9.69 20.77
C GLN A 155 15.16 -9.38 21.84
N LEU A 156 15.12 -8.20 22.43
CA LEU A 156 16.02 -7.81 23.51
C LEU A 156 15.80 -8.66 24.76
N ALA A 157 14.55 -8.92 25.14
CA ALA A 157 14.23 -9.78 26.29
C ALA A 157 14.82 -11.20 26.12
N GLN A 158 14.75 -11.77 24.90
CA GLN A 158 15.36 -13.06 24.59
C GLN A 158 16.88 -13.02 24.69
N VAL A 159 17.52 -11.99 24.14
CA VAL A 159 18.98 -11.81 24.21
C VAL A 159 19.43 -11.70 25.66
N PHE A 160 18.80 -10.85 26.46
CA PHE A 160 19.16 -10.67 27.87
C PHE A 160 18.89 -11.91 28.71
N ALA A 161 17.77 -12.61 28.49
CA ALA A 161 17.50 -13.89 29.17
C ALA A 161 18.58 -14.93 28.83
N SER A 162 18.97 -15.04 27.56
CA SER A 162 20.02 -15.97 27.13
C SER A 162 21.41 -15.62 27.68
N ALA A 163 21.72 -14.32 27.83
CA ALA A 163 22.97 -13.85 28.43
C ALA A 163 22.99 -14.08 29.94
N ALA A 164 21.87 -13.83 30.63
CA ALA A 164 21.72 -14.08 32.06
C ALA A 164 21.91 -15.56 32.40
N LEU A 165 21.34 -16.47 31.59
CA LEU A 165 21.51 -17.92 31.72
C LEU A 165 22.97 -18.38 31.53
N LYS A 166 23.77 -17.68 30.71
CA LYS A 166 25.18 -18.02 30.46
C LYS A 166 26.13 -17.52 31.54
N HIS A 167 25.85 -16.38 32.16
CA HIS A 167 26.76 -15.73 33.11
C HIS A 167 26.45 -16.01 34.58
N HIS A 168 25.22 -16.39 34.90
CA HIS A 168 24.84 -16.79 36.25
C HIS A 168 24.07 -18.10 36.17
N GLY A 169 24.64 -19.17 36.70
CA GLY A 169 23.82 -20.34 37.03
C GLY A 169 22.84 -19.94 38.12
N ALA A 170 21.67 -19.38 37.80
CA ALA A 170 20.66 -19.09 38.83
C ALA A 170 19.23 -18.81 38.33
N PRO A 171 18.20 -19.28 39.06
CA PRO A 171 16.77 -19.03 38.80
C PRO A 171 16.24 -17.65 39.26
N VAL A 172 17.10 -16.74 39.74
CA VAL A 172 16.67 -15.54 40.50
C VAL A 172 16.16 -14.40 39.62
N PHE A 173 16.63 -14.29 38.36
CA PHE A 173 16.23 -13.20 37.47
C PHE A 173 14.81 -13.36 36.88
N HIS A 174 14.27 -14.57 36.84
CA HIS A 174 13.01 -14.83 36.13
C HIS A 174 11.77 -14.30 36.85
N GLN A 175 11.75 -14.29 38.19
CA GLN A 175 10.59 -13.82 38.96
C GLN A 175 10.45 -12.30 38.94
N SER A 176 11.57 -11.55 39.02
CA SER A 176 11.55 -10.09 38.98
C SER A 176 11.07 -9.56 37.62
N LEU A 177 11.61 -10.11 36.52
CA LEU A 177 11.23 -9.72 35.17
C LEU A 177 9.77 -10.08 34.84
N ALA A 178 9.30 -11.26 35.27
CA ALA A 178 7.90 -11.65 35.06
C ALA A 178 6.93 -10.69 35.77
N HIS A 179 7.29 -10.25 36.97
CA HIS A 179 6.50 -9.28 37.73
C HIS A 179 6.50 -7.89 37.06
N GLU A 180 7.65 -7.41 36.58
CA GLU A 180 7.74 -6.15 35.83
C GLU A 180 6.95 -6.18 34.52
N VAL A 181 7.06 -7.26 33.74
CA VAL A 181 6.29 -7.42 32.50
C VAL A 181 4.79 -7.45 32.77
N SER A 182 4.36 -8.09 33.87
CA SER A 182 2.96 -8.08 34.29
C SER A 182 2.49 -6.66 34.64
N ASN A 183 3.30 -5.89 35.36
CA ASN A 183 2.98 -4.51 35.73
C ASN A 183 2.90 -3.59 34.51
N LEU A 184 3.77 -3.77 33.52
CA LEU A 184 3.72 -3.03 32.27
C LEU A 184 2.44 -3.33 31.47
N LYS A 185 2.03 -4.61 31.39
CA LYS A 185 0.76 -4.99 30.75
C LYS A 185 -0.45 -4.36 31.47
N LEU A 186 -0.45 -4.34 32.81
CA LEU A 186 -1.49 -3.69 33.60
C LEU A 186 -1.55 -2.18 33.34
N ALA A 187 -0.39 -1.53 33.22
CA ALA A 187 -0.30 -0.10 32.90
C ALA A 187 -0.82 0.20 31.48
N GLU A 188 -0.48 -0.63 30.49
CA GLU A 188 -1.00 -0.49 29.12
C GLU A 188 -2.53 -0.65 29.07
N GLN A 189 -3.07 -1.64 29.80
CA GLN A 189 -4.51 -1.87 29.90
C GLN A 189 -5.22 -0.64 30.50
N ALA A 190 -4.66 -0.06 31.56
CA ALA A 190 -5.22 1.13 32.21
C ALA A 190 -5.25 2.36 31.28
N VAL A 191 -4.18 2.57 30.50
CA VAL A 191 -4.14 3.66 29.49
C VAL A 191 -5.17 3.43 28.39
N ALA A 192 -5.33 2.19 27.92
CA ALA A 192 -6.33 1.85 26.92
C ALA A 192 -7.76 2.09 27.42
N ASP A 193 -8.05 1.72 28.67
CA ASP A 193 -9.35 1.92 29.31
C ASP A 193 -9.65 3.40 29.52
N GLU A 194 -8.67 4.22 29.92
CA GLU A 194 -8.83 5.67 30.03
C GLU A 194 -9.15 6.31 28.68
N HIS A 195 -8.45 5.88 27.62
CA HIS A 195 -8.69 6.40 26.27
C HIS A 195 -10.07 6.00 25.74
N LEU A 196 -10.56 4.79 26.07
CA LEU A 196 -11.91 4.33 25.75
C LEU A 196 -12.96 5.12 26.54
N ALA A 197 -12.72 5.40 27.81
CA ALA A 197 -13.58 6.22 28.66
C ALA A 197 -13.71 7.65 28.11
N LYS A 198 -12.61 8.28 27.71
CA LYS A 198 -12.61 9.60 27.04
C LYS A 198 -13.42 9.59 25.74
N LYS A 199 -13.27 8.56 24.90
CA LYS A 199 -14.07 8.39 23.68
C LYS A 199 -15.57 8.24 23.99
N ARG A 200 -15.94 7.42 24.98
CA ARG A 200 -17.34 7.23 25.42
C ARG A 200 -17.94 8.52 25.96
N SER A 201 -17.18 9.28 26.75
CA SER A 201 -17.61 10.59 27.28
C SER A 201 -17.91 11.58 26.14
N LYS A 202 -16.98 11.75 25.18
CA LYS A 202 -17.21 12.59 23.99
C LYS A 202 -18.43 12.16 23.18
N LYS A 203 -18.64 10.86 22.98
CA LYS A 203 -19.81 10.32 22.27
C LYS A 203 -21.12 10.64 23.01
N ARG A 204 -21.14 10.50 24.33
CA ARG A 204 -22.31 10.87 25.17
C ARG A 204 -22.60 12.37 25.11
N ALA A 205 -21.57 13.21 25.20
CA ALA A 205 -21.73 14.66 25.07
C ALA A 205 -22.33 15.06 23.72
N LYS A 206 -21.82 14.50 22.61
CA LYS A 206 -22.36 14.72 21.26
C LYS A 206 -23.82 14.26 21.14
N ALA A 207 -24.16 13.09 21.67
CA ALA A 207 -25.53 12.59 21.65
C ALA A 207 -26.49 13.45 22.50
N LYS A 208 -26.01 13.99 23.63
CA LYS A 208 -26.79 14.92 24.47
C LYS A 208 -27.06 16.24 23.75
N ALA A 209 -26.06 16.80 23.07
CA ALA A 209 -26.22 18.01 22.25
C ALA A 209 -27.27 17.79 21.14
N ALA A 210 -27.15 16.71 20.37
CA ALA A 210 -28.10 16.39 19.31
C ALA A 210 -29.54 16.21 19.81
N ARG A 211 -29.74 15.67 21.02
CA ARG A 211 -31.08 15.57 21.64
C ARG A 211 -31.64 16.94 22.06
N ALA A 212 -30.79 17.83 22.57
CA ALA A 212 -31.20 19.19 22.91
C ALA A 212 -31.63 19.97 21.65
N ASP A 213 -30.87 19.86 20.57
CA ASP A 213 -31.20 20.50 19.28
C ASP A 213 -32.52 19.97 18.71
N ALA A 214 -32.73 18.65 18.76
CA ALA A 214 -33.98 18.03 18.32
C ALA A 214 -35.19 18.45 19.18
N ALA A 215 -35.01 18.59 20.49
CA ALA A 215 -36.07 19.07 21.38
C ALA A 215 -36.43 20.53 21.12
N LEU A 216 -35.42 21.38 20.84
CA LEU A 216 -35.63 22.77 20.47
C LEU A 216 -36.41 22.89 19.13
N ALA A 217 -36.03 22.08 18.14
CA ALA A 217 -36.71 22.02 16.85
C ALA A 217 -38.17 21.52 16.99
N ALA A 218 -38.42 20.53 17.84
CA ALA A 218 -39.77 20.03 18.12
C ALA A 218 -40.65 21.09 18.83
N ALA A 219 -40.09 21.82 19.78
CA ALA A 219 -40.78 22.93 20.45
C ALA A 219 -41.15 24.06 19.45
N ALA A 220 -40.23 24.42 18.56
CA ALA A 220 -40.49 25.40 17.50
C ALA A 220 -41.59 24.94 16.52
N LEU A 221 -41.69 23.62 16.26
CA LEU A 221 -42.73 23.06 15.39
C LEU A 221 -44.11 23.04 16.06
N ALA A 222 -44.16 22.87 17.39
CA ALA A 222 -45.39 22.87 18.18
C ALA A 222 -46.02 24.26 18.30
N ASP A 223 -45.23 25.33 18.14
CA ASP A 223 -45.67 26.73 18.20
C ASP A 223 -46.20 27.26 16.85
N LEU A 224 -46.19 26.42 15.80
CA LEU A 224 -46.74 26.80 14.50
C LEU A 224 -48.27 26.77 14.54
N PRO A 225 -48.95 27.83 14.02
CA PRO A 225 -50.40 27.89 14.02
C PRO A 225 -51.00 26.73 13.21
N PRO A 226 -52.15 26.17 13.63
CA PRO A 226 -52.76 25.04 12.96
C PRO A 226 -53.05 25.38 11.50
N LYS A 227 -52.63 24.49 10.59
CA LYS A 227 -52.90 24.64 9.16
C LYS A 227 -54.40 24.77 8.95
N ARG A 228 -54.83 25.94 8.48
CA ARG A 228 -56.21 26.16 8.04
C ARG A 228 -56.46 25.26 6.82
N HIS A 229 -57.22 24.20 7.03
CA HIS A 229 -57.78 23.41 5.94
C HIS A 229 -58.88 24.24 5.27
N GLY A 230 -58.56 24.78 4.09
CA GLY A 230 -59.54 25.45 3.24
C GLY A 230 -60.57 24.45 2.73
N LYS A 231 -61.84 24.82 2.85
CA LYS A 231 -62.98 24.17 2.19
C LYS A 231 -63.03 24.54 0.71
#